data_AF-A0A3E2HHK1-F1
#
_entry.id   AF-A0A3E2HHK1-F1
#
_cell.length_a   1.000
_cell.length_b   1.000
_cell.length_c   1.000
_cell.angle_alpha   90.00
_cell.angle_beta   90.00
_cell.angle_gamma   90.00
#
_symmetry.space_group_name_H-M   'P 1'
#
loop_
_entity.id
_entity.type
_entity.pdbx_description
1 polymer ?
#
loop_
_entity_poly.entity_id
_entity_poly.type
_entity_poly.pdbx_seq_one_letter_code
_entity_poly.pdbx_strand_id
1 'polypeptide(L)'
;MTDASLPTLKWGVVGCGLISSWFVHDLLRERPSATTKHIIQAIGSSSLEKGTAFHQKYAPSAKPSIYASYHEVYNDPEVQIVYIGTPHSVHLQNALDAINAGKHVLCEKPMTINAKETETMIKAAREKGVFLMEAVWTRFFPIASALQKLLYEDQVIGKISRMYCDFGLDMPMSSLESTARTADPSLGAGCLLDMGIYCLTWTAIVTNQVSKQPAPPKITSSMSFTNGVDEMTTAVLNYPTLHFQSICTTSMLHRTTKDFCRVEGEKGSIVVGGDAASKPGFLIIRPKGGEEKRIEFDSPGWGFYYEADAVAEDLRRGRIENEIMPLNESLRMMKLMDEIRAQNGLKYKADLLEDARKATEVGVQGIVVSNHGGRQCDGGVGSLDTLPEIVDAVGDQLEIIFNSGVRCGMDIVKALALGAKMVLIGRPFVWGLSLASEEGVRHVLKSLLGEVSLQE
;
A
#
# COMPACT_ATOMS: atom_id res chain seq x y z
N MET A 1 -19.80 1.64 43.86
CA MET A 1 -18.98 2.02 42.69
C MET A 1 -19.47 1.15 41.55
N THR A 2 -20.24 1.72 40.62
CA THR A 2 -20.76 0.99 39.47
C THR A 2 -19.57 0.47 38.66
N ASP A 3 -19.50 -0.84 38.50
CA ASP A 3 -18.58 -1.53 37.59
C ASP A 3 -18.86 -1.02 36.17
N ALA A 4 -18.18 0.06 35.78
CA ALA A 4 -18.41 0.72 34.51
C ALA A 4 -17.79 -0.15 33.43
N SER A 5 -18.60 -1.02 32.82
CA SER A 5 -18.19 -1.85 31.69
C SER A 5 -17.53 -0.98 30.61
N LEU A 6 -16.37 -1.42 30.11
CA LEU A 6 -15.63 -0.72 29.06
C LEU A 6 -16.53 -0.42 27.85
N PRO A 7 -16.37 0.75 27.20
CA PRO A 7 -17.04 1.03 25.93
C PRO A 7 -16.72 -0.07 24.91
N THR A 8 -17.65 -0.33 24.00
CA THR A 8 -17.53 -1.41 23.03
C THR A 8 -17.41 -0.87 21.61
N LEU A 9 -16.55 -1.47 20.79
CA LEU A 9 -16.45 -1.21 19.35
C LEU A 9 -16.57 -2.52 18.57
N LYS A 10 -17.56 -2.60 17.68
CA LYS A 10 -17.87 -3.77 16.85
C LYS A 10 -17.23 -3.68 15.46
N TRP A 11 -16.36 -4.63 15.15
CA TRP A 11 -15.55 -4.69 13.95
C TRP A 11 -16.11 -5.68 12.92
N GLY A 12 -16.18 -5.24 11.67
CA GLY A 12 -16.21 -6.13 10.50
C GLY A 12 -14.79 -6.30 9.96
N VAL A 13 -14.34 -7.54 9.80
CA VAL A 13 -13.00 -7.85 9.26
C VAL A 13 -13.15 -8.28 7.81
N VAL A 14 -12.53 -7.55 6.90
CA VAL A 14 -12.51 -7.85 5.46
C VAL A 14 -11.11 -8.30 5.06
N GLY A 15 -11.02 -9.52 4.53
CA GLY A 15 -9.77 -10.20 4.21
C GLY A 15 -9.30 -11.11 5.34
N CYS A 16 -9.08 -12.39 5.04
CA CYS A 16 -8.63 -13.42 5.99
C CYS A 16 -7.14 -13.72 5.85
N GLY A 17 -6.32 -12.68 5.65
CA GLY A 17 -4.87 -12.80 5.49
C GLY A 17 -4.11 -12.87 6.81
N LEU A 18 -2.77 -12.96 6.72
CA LEU A 18 -1.88 -13.01 7.87
C LEU A 18 -2.02 -11.77 8.76
N ILE A 19 -2.14 -10.58 8.17
CA ILE A 19 -2.25 -9.33 8.91
C ILE A 19 -3.55 -9.26 9.75
N SER A 20 -4.69 -9.62 9.14
CA SER A 20 -5.97 -9.74 9.84
C SER A 20 -5.90 -10.75 10.98
N SER A 21 -5.11 -11.82 10.85
CA SER A 21 -4.94 -12.80 11.93
C SER A 21 -4.27 -12.19 13.16
N TRP A 22 -3.28 -11.32 12.96
CA TRP A 22 -2.58 -10.63 14.04
C TRP A 22 -3.47 -9.57 14.68
N PHE A 23 -4.18 -8.78 13.86
CA PHE A 23 -5.14 -7.79 14.32
C PHE A 23 -6.21 -8.43 15.21
N VAL A 24 -6.88 -9.48 14.72
CA VAL A 24 -7.94 -10.18 15.46
C VAL A 24 -7.41 -10.84 16.74
N HIS A 25 -6.24 -11.49 16.66
CA HIS A 25 -5.61 -12.08 17.83
C HIS A 25 -5.36 -11.05 18.95
N ASP A 26 -4.84 -9.88 18.59
CA ASP A 26 -4.53 -8.82 19.56
C ASP A 26 -5.78 -8.18 20.16
N LEU A 27 -6.84 -7.99 19.37
CA LEU A 27 -8.11 -7.43 19.83
C LEU A 27 -8.87 -8.36 20.80
N LEU A 28 -8.70 -9.68 20.65
CA LEU A 28 -9.35 -10.69 21.49
C LEU A 28 -8.55 -11.06 22.74
N ARG A 29 -7.32 -10.55 22.87
CA ARG A 29 -6.46 -10.79 24.01
C ARG A 29 -7.00 -10.08 25.26
N GLU A 30 -6.91 -10.74 26.42
CA GLU A 30 -7.14 -10.08 27.71
C GLU A 30 -6.04 -9.07 28.00
N ARG A 31 -6.44 -7.82 28.27
CA ARG A 31 -5.53 -6.71 28.57
C ARG A 31 -6.02 -5.99 29.82
N PRO A 32 -5.27 -6.02 30.95
CA PRO A 32 -5.63 -5.26 32.15
C PRO A 32 -5.70 -3.75 31.91
N SER A 33 -4.98 -3.23 30.92
CA SER A 33 -4.94 -1.83 30.52
C SER A 33 -5.95 -1.45 29.42
N ALA A 34 -6.86 -2.36 29.03
CA ALA A 34 -7.84 -2.07 27.99
C ALA A 34 -8.71 -0.87 28.33
N THR A 35 -8.81 0.08 27.41
CA THR A 35 -9.74 1.23 27.50
C THR A 35 -11.05 0.95 26.78
N THR A 36 -11.06 -0.03 25.87
CA THR A 36 -12.20 -0.43 25.05
C THR A 36 -12.29 -1.95 24.96
N LYS A 37 -13.52 -2.49 24.96
CA LYS A 37 -13.82 -3.87 24.60
C LYS A 37 -14.06 -3.97 23.09
N HIS A 38 -13.15 -4.59 22.36
CA HIS A 38 -13.35 -4.84 20.93
C HIS A 38 -14.12 -6.13 20.70
N ILE A 39 -15.10 -6.10 19.79
CA ILE A 39 -15.89 -7.26 19.39
C ILE A 39 -15.66 -7.48 17.91
N ILE A 40 -15.20 -8.69 17.53
CA ILE A 40 -15.23 -9.12 16.13
C ILE A 40 -16.66 -9.54 15.82
N GLN A 41 -17.41 -8.65 15.17
CA GLN A 41 -18.82 -8.82 14.86
C GLN A 41 -19.04 -9.62 13.59
N ALA A 42 -18.22 -9.37 12.56
CA ALA A 42 -18.34 -10.06 11.28
C ALA A 42 -16.96 -10.33 10.67
N ILE A 43 -16.86 -11.43 9.91
CA ILE A 43 -15.68 -11.78 9.12
C ILE A 43 -16.13 -12.07 7.70
N GLY A 44 -15.62 -11.31 6.74
CA GLY A 44 -15.86 -11.51 5.31
C GLY A 44 -14.65 -12.15 4.63
N SER A 45 -14.91 -13.16 3.79
CA SER A 45 -13.89 -13.82 2.97
C SER A 45 -14.43 -14.09 1.56
N SER A 46 -13.57 -14.55 0.66
CA SER A 46 -13.97 -14.95 -0.70
C SER A 46 -14.78 -16.26 -0.73
N SER A 47 -14.86 -16.98 0.39
CA SER A 47 -15.70 -18.16 0.56
C SER A 47 -16.01 -18.40 2.04
N LEU A 48 -17.14 -19.03 2.33
CA LEU A 48 -17.54 -19.39 3.69
C LEU A 48 -16.51 -20.31 4.37
N GLU A 49 -15.92 -21.23 3.60
CA GLU A 49 -14.89 -22.16 4.07
C GLU A 49 -13.65 -21.41 4.60
N LYS A 50 -13.11 -20.47 3.82
CA LYS A 50 -11.94 -19.67 4.24
C LYS A 50 -12.25 -18.83 5.47
N GLY A 51 -13.42 -18.18 5.50
CA GLY A 51 -13.85 -17.38 6.66
C GLY A 51 -14.02 -18.22 7.93
N THR A 52 -14.62 -19.42 7.80
CA THR A 52 -14.81 -20.36 8.91
C THR A 52 -13.47 -20.88 9.43
N ALA A 53 -12.56 -21.28 8.54
CA ALA A 53 -11.23 -21.74 8.91
C ALA A 53 -10.42 -20.64 9.63
N PHE A 54 -10.50 -19.41 9.14
CA PHE A 54 -9.87 -18.25 9.78
C PHE A 54 -10.43 -18.00 11.19
N HIS A 55 -11.77 -18.01 11.34
CA HIS A 55 -12.43 -17.84 12.64
C HIS A 55 -12.02 -18.90 13.65
N GLN A 56 -12.09 -20.18 13.27
CA GLN A 56 -11.75 -21.30 14.15
C GLN A 56 -10.30 -21.21 14.65
N LYS A 57 -9.38 -20.75 13.79
CA LYS A 57 -7.96 -20.67 14.12
C LYS A 57 -7.59 -19.44 14.94
N TYR A 58 -8.14 -18.28 14.60
CA TYR A 58 -7.64 -16.99 15.12
C TYR A 58 -8.63 -16.25 16.02
N ALA A 59 -9.91 -16.63 16.01
CA ALA A 59 -10.96 -16.00 16.78
C ALA A 59 -11.90 -16.98 17.51
N PRO A 60 -11.42 -18.11 18.09
CA PRO A 60 -12.30 -19.14 18.65
C PRO A 60 -13.11 -18.66 19.86
N SER A 61 -12.64 -17.62 20.57
CA SER A 61 -13.35 -17.00 21.70
C SER A 61 -14.44 -16.01 21.25
N ALA A 62 -14.42 -15.58 19.99
CA ALA A 62 -15.41 -14.68 19.41
C ALA A 62 -16.54 -15.46 18.73
N LYS A 63 -17.70 -14.80 18.55
CA LYS A 63 -18.87 -15.33 17.85
C LYS A 63 -19.30 -14.41 16.70
N PRO A 64 -18.44 -14.18 15.70
CA PRO A 64 -18.79 -13.32 14.55
C PRO A 64 -19.77 -14.01 13.61
N SER A 65 -20.53 -13.22 12.86
CA SER A 65 -21.15 -13.67 11.61
C SER A 65 -20.06 -13.91 10.56
N ILE A 66 -20.09 -15.06 9.88
CA ILE A 66 -19.15 -15.37 8.79
C ILE A 66 -19.86 -15.21 7.45
N TYR A 67 -19.32 -14.36 6.59
CA TYR A 67 -19.88 -14.07 5.27
C TYR A 67 -18.96 -14.52 4.15
N ALA A 68 -19.54 -15.01 3.05
CA ALA A 68 -18.83 -15.40 1.83
C ALA A 68 -18.66 -14.23 0.85
N SER A 69 -19.08 -13.03 1.24
CA SER A 69 -18.90 -11.78 0.52
C SER A 69 -18.55 -10.64 1.48
N TYR A 70 -17.73 -9.71 1.03
CA TYR A 70 -17.44 -8.49 1.77
C TYR A 70 -18.67 -7.57 1.84
N HIS A 71 -19.54 -7.61 0.82
CA HIS A 71 -20.76 -6.80 0.77
C HIS A 71 -21.71 -7.09 1.95
N GLU A 72 -21.78 -8.34 2.41
CA GLU A 72 -22.58 -8.72 3.57
C GLU A 72 -22.01 -8.12 4.86
N VAL A 73 -20.68 -8.04 5.01
CA VAL A 73 -20.03 -7.35 6.14
C VAL A 73 -20.41 -5.87 6.15
N TYR A 74 -20.40 -5.22 4.98
CA TYR A 74 -20.74 -3.80 4.87
C TYR A 74 -22.21 -3.52 5.20
N ASN A 75 -23.11 -4.46 4.91
CA ASN A 75 -24.54 -4.32 5.18
C ASN A 75 -24.98 -4.83 6.56
N ASP A 76 -24.09 -5.50 7.31
CA ASP A 76 -24.38 -5.96 8.66
C ASP A 76 -24.64 -4.73 9.57
N PRO A 77 -25.87 -4.55 10.11
CA PRO A 77 -26.22 -3.37 10.90
C PRO A 77 -25.44 -3.30 12.22
N GLU A 78 -24.89 -4.40 12.70
CA GLU A 78 -24.13 -4.47 13.95
C GLU A 78 -22.65 -4.08 13.77
N VAL A 79 -22.14 -4.09 12.53
CA VAL A 79 -20.78 -3.62 12.23
C VAL A 79 -20.73 -2.09 12.31
N GLN A 80 -19.85 -1.55 13.15
CA GLN A 80 -19.67 -0.10 13.29
C GLN A 80 -18.49 0.40 12.46
N ILE A 81 -17.42 -0.38 12.42
CA ILE A 81 -16.19 -0.08 11.70
C ILE A 81 -15.70 -1.32 10.95
N VAL A 82 -15.13 -1.11 9.78
CA VAL A 82 -14.51 -2.16 8.98
C VAL A 82 -12.99 -2.05 9.06
N TYR A 83 -12.33 -3.15 9.42
CA TYR A 83 -10.90 -3.34 9.23
C TYR A 83 -10.66 -4.01 7.87
N ILE A 84 -9.90 -3.35 7.00
CA ILE A 84 -9.57 -3.83 5.66
C ILE A 84 -8.14 -4.36 5.67
N GLY A 85 -8.00 -5.68 5.67
CA GLY A 85 -6.72 -6.40 5.63
C GLY A 85 -6.51 -7.18 4.33
N THR A 86 -6.98 -6.61 3.21
CA THR A 86 -6.85 -7.19 1.86
C THR A 86 -5.49 -6.82 1.21
N PRO A 87 -5.16 -7.31 0.00
CA PRO A 87 -3.99 -6.82 -0.74
C PRO A 87 -4.11 -5.34 -1.14
N HIS A 88 -2.98 -4.68 -1.38
CA HIS A 88 -2.93 -3.22 -1.58
C HIS A 88 -3.85 -2.73 -2.71
N SER A 89 -3.88 -3.46 -3.83
CA SER A 89 -4.63 -3.07 -5.03
C SER A 89 -6.14 -3.05 -4.86
N VAL A 90 -6.68 -3.66 -3.80
CA VAL A 90 -8.12 -3.72 -3.54
C VAL A 90 -8.55 -2.89 -2.32
N HIS A 91 -7.61 -2.25 -1.63
CA HIS A 91 -7.91 -1.38 -0.49
C HIS A 91 -8.91 -0.28 -0.86
N LEU A 92 -8.67 0.43 -1.97
CA LEU A 92 -9.54 1.52 -2.41
C LEU A 92 -10.98 1.06 -2.57
N GLN A 93 -11.22 0.01 -3.35
CA GLN A 93 -12.59 -0.45 -3.61
C GLN A 93 -13.27 -0.92 -2.32
N ASN A 94 -12.58 -1.71 -1.49
CA ASN A 94 -13.15 -2.18 -0.22
C ASN A 94 -13.46 -1.04 0.75
N ALA A 95 -12.65 0.02 0.77
CA ALA A 95 -12.90 1.19 1.59
C ALA A 95 -14.08 2.00 1.05
N LEU A 96 -14.16 2.22 -0.26
CA LEU A 96 -15.29 2.93 -0.88
C LEU A 96 -16.61 2.19 -0.63
N ASP A 97 -16.64 0.86 -0.74
CA ASP A 97 -17.84 0.07 -0.46
C ASP A 97 -18.28 0.19 1.00
N ALA A 98 -17.33 0.10 1.95
CA ALA A 98 -17.60 0.28 3.38
C ALA A 98 -18.08 1.71 3.71
N ILE A 99 -17.42 2.73 3.15
CA ILE A 99 -17.79 4.14 3.30
C ILE A 99 -19.20 4.38 2.73
N ASN A 100 -19.50 3.84 1.54
CA ASN A 100 -20.81 3.98 0.91
C ASN A 100 -21.93 3.37 1.76
N ALA A 101 -21.64 2.24 2.43
CA ALA A 101 -22.53 1.62 3.41
C ALA A 101 -22.61 2.37 4.76
N GLY A 102 -21.88 3.48 4.91
CA GLY A 102 -21.88 4.32 6.12
C GLY A 102 -21.02 3.77 7.26
N LYS A 103 -20.11 2.83 6.97
CA LYS A 103 -19.20 2.27 7.98
C LYS A 103 -17.97 3.15 8.14
N HIS A 104 -17.46 3.22 9.36
CA HIS A 104 -16.11 3.72 9.61
C HIS A 104 -15.08 2.74 9.03
N VAL A 105 -13.87 3.22 8.72
CA VAL A 105 -12.84 2.40 8.09
C VAL A 105 -11.49 2.57 8.79
N LEU A 106 -10.88 1.42 9.14
CA LEU A 106 -9.45 1.29 9.40
C LEU A 106 -8.85 0.48 8.25
N CYS A 107 -8.07 1.12 7.38
CA CYS A 107 -7.51 0.48 6.19
C CYS A 107 -6.05 0.13 6.41
N GLU A 108 -5.64 -1.11 6.12
CA GLU A 108 -4.25 -1.51 6.18
C GLU A 108 -3.32 -0.64 5.34
N LYS A 109 -2.04 -0.63 5.74
CA LYS A 109 -1.00 0.16 5.09
C LYS A 109 -0.38 -0.57 3.89
N PRO A 110 0.08 0.15 2.86
CA PRO A 110 -0.24 1.55 2.62
C PRO A 110 -1.74 1.68 2.30
N MET A 111 -2.34 2.82 2.63
CA MET A 111 -3.79 3.04 2.49
C MET A 111 -4.28 2.70 1.07
N THR A 112 -3.51 3.04 0.05
CA THR A 112 -3.78 2.76 -1.36
C THR A 112 -2.48 2.50 -2.12
N ILE A 113 -2.52 2.33 -3.46
CA ILE A 113 -1.31 2.13 -4.26
C ILE A 113 -0.63 3.44 -4.67
N ASN A 114 -1.39 4.52 -4.82
CA ASN A 114 -0.87 5.86 -5.17
C ASN A 114 -1.66 6.99 -4.49
N ALA A 115 -1.15 8.22 -4.60
CA ALA A 115 -1.69 9.36 -3.87
C ALA A 115 -3.08 9.76 -4.37
N LYS A 116 -3.38 9.54 -5.65
CA LYS A 116 -4.69 9.87 -6.23
C LYS A 116 -5.79 8.97 -5.68
N GLU A 117 -5.51 7.68 -5.53
CA GLU A 117 -6.41 6.76 -4.84
C GLU A 117 -6.59 7.18 -3.37
N THR A 118 -5.52 7.59 -2.68
CA THR A 118 -5.61 8.13 -1.31
C THR A 118 -6.53 9.36 -1.27
N GLU A 119 -6.37 10.32 -2.20
CA GLU A 119 -7.23 11.51 -2.31
C GLU A 119 -8.69 11.13 -2.53
N THR A 120 -8.95 10.12 -3.36
CA THR A 120 -10.29 9.61 -3.66
C THR A 120 -10.94 9.02 -2.41
N MET A 121 -10.22 8.17 -1.68
CA MET A 121 -10.70 7.55 -0.44
C MET A 121 -10.99 8.60 0.64
N ILE A 122 -10.07 9.57 0.84
CA ILE A 122 -10.24 10.67 1.80
C ILE A 122 -11.46 11.51 1.47
N LYS A 123 -11.65 11.86 0.19
CA LYS A 123 -12.79 12.64 -0.27
C LYS A 123 -14.10 11.92 0.05
N ALA A 124 -14.21 10.63 -0.31
CA ALA A 124 -15.40 9.82 -0.05
C ALA A 124 -15.74 9.74 1.45
N ALA A 125 -14.74 9.49 2.31
CA ALA A 125 -14.95 9.43 3.76
C ALA A 125 -15.46 10.76 4.33
N ARG A 126 -14.86 11.88 3.91
CA ARG A 126 -15.26 13.23 4.33
C ARG A 126 -16.66 13.60 3.84
N GLU A 127 -17.00 13.30 2.59
CA GLU A 127 -18.34 13.56 2.03
C GLU A 127 -19.42 12.74 2.73
N LYS A 128 -19.12 11.50 3.10
CA LYS A 128 -20.04 10.65 3.87
C LYS A 128 -20.11 11.04 5.34
N GLY A 129 -19.07 11.68 5.89
CA GLY A 129 -18.95 12.03 7.30
C GLY A 129 -18.59 10.83 8.19
N VAL A 130 -17.86 9.84 7.65
CA VAL A 130 -17.40 8.68 8.41
C VAL A 130 -15.92 8.79 8.77
N PHE A 131 -15.54 8.19 9.90
CA PHE A 131 -14.15 8.04 10.27
C PHE A 131 -13.36 7.18 9.26
N LEU A 132 -12.16 7.66 8.90
CA LEU A 132 -11.16 6.95 8.12
C LEU A 132 -9.79 7.09 8.78
N MET A 133 -9.03 5.99 8.83
CA MET A 133 -7.63 5.99 9.26
C MET A 133 -6.81 4.92 8.52
N GLU A 134 -5.56 5.24 8.19
CA GLU A 134 -4.57 4.25 7.75
C GLU A 134 -3.98 3.52 8.95
N ALA A 135 -3.90 2.19 8.89
CA ALA A 135 -3.37 1.33 9.94
C ALA A 135 -1.83 1.32 9.96
N VAL A 136 -1.23 2.48 10.25
CA VAL A 136 0.22 2.59 10.51
C VAL A 136 0.48 2.42 12.00
N TRP A 137 0.13 1.24 12.51
CA TRP A 137 0.24 0.79 13.90
C TRP A 137 1.52 1.20 14.63
N THR A 138 2.67 1.25 13.95
CA THR A 138 3.97 1.70 14.47
C THR A 138 3.90 3.07 15.17
N ARG A 139 3.05 3.98 14.71
CA ARG A 139 2.88 5.32 15.31
C ARG A 139 2.26 5.30 16.69
N PHE A 140 1.50 4.25 17.02
CA PHE A 140 0.74 4.14 18.25
C PHE A 140 1.50 3.40 19.36
N PHE A 141 2.66 2.81 19.06
CA PHE A 141 3.53 2.26 20.10
C PHE A 141 4.02 3.38 21.03
N PRO A 142 4.04 3.17 22.37
CA PRO A 142 4.52 4.17 23.32
C PRO A 142 5.93 4.71 23.04
N ILE A 143 6.78 3.87 22.44
CA ILE A 143 8.15 4.24 22.03
C ILE A 143 8.20 5.40 21.03
N ALA A 144 7.21 5.56 20.15
CA ALA A 144 7.16 6.68 19.21
C ALA A 144 7.01 8.02 19.94
N SER A 145 6.10 8.09 20.92
CA SER A 145 5.92 9.27 21.76
C SER A 145 7.13 9.51 22.67
N ALA A 146 7.69 8.45 23.26
CA ALA A 146 8.89 8.55 24.09
C ALA A 146 10.11 9.06 23.30
N LEU A 147 10.29 8.61 22.05
CA LEU A 147 11.32 9.13 21.17
C LEU A 147 11.13 10.63 20.93
N GLN A 148 9.92 11.08 20.58
CA GLN A 148 9.65 12.50 20.38
C GLN A 148 9.97 13.34 21.62
N LYS A 149 9.58 12.87 22.81
CA LYS A 149 9.92 13.53 24.07
C LYS A 149 11.43 13.68 24.24
N LEU A 150 12.18 12.60 24.04
CA LEU A 150 13.65 12.62 24.17
C LEU A 150 14.32 13.58 23.17
N LEU A 151 13.78 13.69 21.96
CA LEU A 151 14.32 14.54 20.90
C LEU A 151 14.00 16.02 21.12
N TYR A 152 12.79 16.36 21.59
CA TYR A 152 12.28 17.73 21.54
C TYR A 152 12.03 18.38 22.90
N GLU A 153 11.59 17.62 23.90
CA GLU A 153 11.37 18.13 25.25
C GLU A 153 12.65 18.01 26.07
N ASP A 154 13.21 16.81 26.17
CA ASP A 154 14.42 16.55 26.96
C ASP A 154 15.70 16.92 26.19
N GLN A 155 15.61 16.97 24.85
CA GLN A 155 16.70 17.32 23.93
C GLN A 155 18.03 16.59 24.22
N VAL A 156 17.95 15.29 24.54
CA VAL A 156 19.09 14.52 25.08
C VAL A 156 20.26 14.37 24.09
N ILE A 157 20.01 14.58 22.79
CA ILE A 157 21.03 14.60 21.73
C ILE A 157 21.21 15.96 21.05
N GLY A 158 20.63 17.03 21.61
CA GLY A 158 20.69 18.38 21.04
C GLY A 158 19.93 18.48 19.70
N LYS A 159 20.32 19.45 18.86
CA LYS A 159 19.67 19.63 17.55
C LYS A 159 19.96 18.43 16.65
N ILE A 160 18.90 17.83 16.11
CA ILE A 160 19.02 16.71 15.16
C ILE A 160 19.45 17.21 13.78
N SER A 161 20.21 16.39 13.06
CA SER A 161 20.70 16.72 11.71
C SER A 161 20.56 15.57 10.72
N ARG A 162 20.51 14.32 11.18
CA ARG A 162 20.40 13.16 10.28
C ARG A 162 19.63 12.01 10.92
N MET A 163 18.96 11.22 10.09
CA MET A 163 18.46 9.90 10.45
C MET A 163 18.82 8.87 9.38
N TYR A 164 19.10 7.65 9.82
CA TYR A 164 19.13 6.45 8.99
C TYR A 164 18.08 5.47 9.48
N CYS A 165 17.30 4.86 8.59
CA CYS A 165 16.38 3.78 8.92
C CYS A 165 16.39 2.72 7.82
N ASP A 166 16.50 1.46 8.22
CA ASP A 166 16.47 0.30 7.35
C ASP A 166 15.30 -0.62 7.72
N PHE A 167 14.65 -1.21 6.72
CA PHE A 167 13.72 -2.31 6.95
C PHE A 167 13.78 -3.31 5.82
N GLY A 168 14.40 -4.44 6.10
CA GLY A 168 14.49 -5.57 5.22
C GLY A 168 14.18 -6.89 5.91
N LEU A 169 13.73 -7.81 5.08
CA LEU A 169 13.43 -9.18 5.42
C LEU A 169 14.17 -10.07 4.43
N ASP A 170 14.67 -11.22 4.89
CA ASP A 170 15.32 -12.21 4.03
C ASP A 170 14.24 -13.08 3.36
N MET A 171 13.66 -12.55 2.29
CA MET A 171 12.59 -13.16 1.48
C MET A 171 12.81 -12.83 0.00
N PRO A 172 13.92 -13.29 -0.61
CA PRO A 172 14.26 -12.91 -1.98
C PRO A 172 13.14 -13.29 -2.93
N MET A 173 12.71 -12.36 -3.79
CA MET A 173 11.55 -12.55 -4.66
C MET A 173 11.74 -13.73 -5.63
N SER A 174 13.00 -14.00 -6.02
CA SER A 174 13.37 -15.16 -6.83
C SER A 174 13.07 -16.52 -6.17
N SER A 175 12.92 -16.55 -4.85
CA SER A 175 12.55 -17.76 -4.09
C SER A 175 11.04 -17.91 -3.89
N LEU A 176 10.25 -16.91 -4.28
CA LEU A 176 8.81 -16.89 -4.11
C LEU A 176 8.10 -17.33 -5.40
N GLU A 177 6.94 -17.95 -5.25
CA GLU A 177 6.04 -18.15 -6.39
C GLU A 177 5.62 -16.78 -6.95
N SER A 178 5.52 -16.65 -8.27
CA SER A 178 5.16 -15.39 -8.92
C SER A 178 3.77 -14.88 -8.54
N THR A 179 2.87 -15.78 -8.12
CA THR A 179 1.53 -15.47 -7.62
C THR A 179 1.49 -15.13 -6.13
N ALA A 180 2.63 -15.18 -5.43
CA ALA A 180 2.70 -14.76 -4.04
C ALA A 180 2.42 -13.25 -3.93
N ARG A 181 1.62 -12.85 -2.93
CA ARG A 181 1.25 -11.44 -2.69
C ARG A 181 2.43 -10.47 -2.62
N THR A 182 3.60 -10.92 -2.18
CA THR A 182 4.83 -10.11 -2.07
C THR A 182 5.67 -10.06 -3.35
N ALA A 183 5.28 -10.79 -4.40
CA ALA A 183 5.96 -10.84 -5.69
C ALA A 183 5.06 -10.42 -6.87
N ASP A 184 3.73 -10.41 -6.70
CA ASP A 184 2.75 -10.11 -7.75
C ASP A 184 2.52 -8.58 -7.90
N PRO A 185 2.94 -7.96 -9.02
CA PRO A 185 2.74 -6.53 -9.25
C PRO A 185 1.27 -6.11 -9.32
N SER A 186 0.36 -7.02 -9.69
CA SER A 186 -1.09 -6.75 -9.74
C SER A 186 -1.72 -6.56 -8.36
N LEU A 187 -1.02 -7.04 -7.32
CA LEU A 187 -1.42 -6.89 -5.92
C LEU A 187 -0.72 -5.74 -5.20
N GLY A 188 0.06 -4.93 -5.93
CA GLY A 188 0.85 -3.82 -5.38
C GLY A 188 2.08 -4.29 -4.59
N ALA A 189 2.69 -5.40 -5.00
CA ALA A 189 3.93 -5.91 -4.43
C ALA A 189 5.11 -4.95 -4.63
N GLY A 190 6.13 -5.09 -3.79
CA GLY A 190 7.33 -4.25 -3.84
C GLY A 190 7.77 -3.83 -2.44
N CYS A 191 9.07 -3.84 -2.18
CA CYS A 191 9.59 -3.62 -0.84
C CYS A 191 9.31 -2.20 -0.32
N LEU A 192 9.20 -1.19 -1.20
CA LEU A 192 8.85 0.17 -0.82
C LEU A 192 7.47 0.26 -0.17
N LEU A 193 6.43 -0.28 -0.82
CA LEU A 193 5.06 -0.24 -0.30
C LEU A 193 4.88 -1.20 0.89
N ASP A 194 5.57 -2.35 0.87
CA ASP A 194 5.45 -3.35 1.94
C ASP A 194 6.18 -2.93 3.22
N MET A 195 7.40 -2.42 3.11
CA MET A 195 8.34 -2.18 4.22
C MET A 195 8.90 -0.76 4.25
N GLY A 196 9.24 -0.18 3.10
CA GLY A 196 9.83 1.16 3.00
C GLY A 196 8.96 2.26 3.62
N ILE A 197 7.63 2.10 3.61
CA ILE A 197 6.68 2.96 4.33
C ILE A 197 7.03 3.13 5.82
N TYR A 198 7.58 2.11 6.50
CA TYR A 198 7.94 2.22 7.91
C TYR A 198 9.21 3.06 8.11
N CYS A 199 10.18 2.99 7.20
CA CYS A 199 11.36 3.87 7.23
C CYS A 199 10.96 5.35 7.02
N LEU A 200 10.03 5.60 6.09
CA LEU A 200 9.42 6.91 5.89
C LEU A 200 8.59 7.35 7.11
N THR A 201 7.91 6.41 7.77
CA THR A 201 7.15 6.67 9.01
C THR A 201 8.06 7.10 10.14
N TRP A 202 9.23 6.47 10.35
CA TRP A 202 10.20 6.95 11.34
C TRP A 202 10.74 8.34 11.01
N THR A 203 10.95 8.64 9.73
CA THR A 203 11.33 9.98 9.27
C THR A 203 10.26 11.00 9.66
N ALA A 204 8.98 10.65 9.47
CA ALA A 204 7.85 11.48 9.87
C ALA A 204 7.73 11.63 11.39
N ILE A 205 7.84 10.56 12.16
CA ILE A 205 7.79 10.60 13.63
C ILE A 205 8.87 11.56 14.17
N VAL A 206 10.08 11.51 13.60
CA VAL A 206 11.16 12.44 13.95
C VAL A 206 10.80 13.86 13.52
N THR A 207 10.38 14.11 12.28
CA THR A 207 10.24 15.48 11.75
C THR A 207 8.92 16.21 12.10
N ASN A 208 7.85 15.50 12.46
CA ASN A 208 6.49 16.06 12.61
C ASN A 208 6.34 17.08 13.77
N GLN A 209 7.21 17.04 14.80
CA GLN A 209 7.18 18.03 15.89
C GLN A 209 7.86 19.36 15.51
N VAL A 210 8.72 19.38 14.48
CA VAL A 210 9.36 20.61 14.00
C VAL A 210 8.42 21.42 13.11
N SER A 211 7.58 20.72 12.35
CA SER A 211 6.44 21.28 11.63
C SER A 211 5.39 20.18 11.48
N LYS A 212 4.13 20.45 11.85
CA LYS A 212 3.02 19.49 11.65
C LYS A 212 2.85 19.08 10.18
N GLN A 213 3.34 19.91 9.25
CA GLN A 213 3.50 19.57 7.84
C GLN A 213 4.81 20.21 7.36
N PRO A 214 5.96 19.51 7.39
CA PRO A 214 7.19 20.06 6.87
C PRO A 214 7.05 20.30 5.36
N ALA A 215 7.74 21.31 4.84
CA ALA A 215 7.85 21.49 3.40
C ALA A 215 8.37 20.19 2.75
N PRO A 216 7.88 19.82 1.55
CA PRO A 216 8.32 18.59 0.89
C PRO A 216 9.85 18.51 0.79
N PRO A 217 10.46 17.34 1.09
CA PRO A 217 11.89 17.17 0.94
C PRO A 217 12.29 17.14 -0.53
N LYS A 218 13.57 17.42 -0.80
CA LYS A 218 14.20 16.99 -2.05
C LYS A 218 14.55 15.52 -1.93
N ILE A 219 14.09 14.70 -2.87
CA ILE A 219 14.27 13.25 -2.84
C ILE A 219 15.29 12.83 -3.90
N THR A 220 16.20 11.94 -3.53
CA THR A 220 17.02 11.18 -4.47
C THR A 220 16.88 9.71 -4.13
N SER A 221 16.56 8.87 -5.11
CA SER A 221 16.29 7.45 -4.87
C SER A 221 16.88 6.55 -5.94
N SER A 222 17.03 5.27 -5.58
CA SER A 222 17.51 4.20 -6.45
C SER A 222 16.81 2.89 -6.09
N MET A 223 16.42 2.10 -7.09
CA MET A 223 15.76 0.80 -6.94
C MET A 223 16.46 -0.29 -7.73
N SER A 224 16.39 -1.52 -7.21
CA SER A 224 16.62 -2.74 -7.99
C SER A 224 15.32 -3.49 -8.17
N PHE A 225 15.10 -4.06 -9.35
CA PHE A 225 13.85 -4.70 -9.73
C PHE A 225 13.99 -6.21 -9.87
N THR A 226 12.97 -6.93 -9.42
CA THR A 226 12.75 -8.35 -9.71
C THR A 226 11.28 -8.51 -10.08
N ASN A 227 10.97 -9.18 -11.20
CA ASN A 227 9.61 -9.37 -11.71
C ASN A 227 8.77 -8.08 -11.86
N GLY A 228 9.41 -6.95 -12.22
CA GLY A 228 8.72 -5.68 -12.45
C GLY A 228 8.37 -4.87 -11.20
N VAL A 229 8.76 -5.32 -10.02
CA VAL A 229 8.60 -4.62 -8.74
C VAL A 229 9.95 -4.44 -8.04
N ASP A 230 10.04 -3.50 -7.12
CA ASP A 230 11.28 -3.22 -6.41
C ASP A 230 11.58 -4.28 -5.34
N GLU A 231 12.77 -4.88 -5.43
CA GLU A 231 13.29 -5.84 -4.43
C GLU A 231 14.18 -5.13 -3.39
N MET A 232 14.78 -4.00 -3.77
CA MET A 232 15.48 -3.10 -2.87
C MET A 232 15.23 -1.66 -3.29
N THR A 233 15.03 -0.80 -2.29
CA THR A 233 14.83 0.64 -2.48
C THR A 233 15.68 1.42 -1.49
N THR A 234 16.40 2.43 -1.98
CA THR A 234 17.06 3.45 -1.15
C THR A 234 16.53 4.83 -1.52
N ALA A 235 16.19 5.64 -0.53
CA ALA A 235 15.76 7.02 -0.70
C ALA A 235 16.45 7.94 0.31
N VAL A 236 17.00 9.04 -0.19
CA VAL A 236 17.55 10.14 0.61
C VAL A 236 16.57 11.31 0.55
N LEU A 237 16.02 11.69 1.70
CA LEU A 237 15.09 12.80 1.86
C LEU A 237 15.82 13.96 2.51
N ASN A 238 16.12 15.01 1.74
CA ASN A 238 16.73 16.23 2.25
C ASN A 238 15.65 17.26 2.57
N TYR A 239 15.61 17.74 3.81
CA TYR A 239 14.71 18.80 4.27
C TYR A 239 15.52 20.09 4.54
N PRO A 240 15.73 20.96 3.53
CA PRO A 240 16.55 22.16 3.67
C PRO A 240 16.08 23.10 4.79
N THR A 241 14.77 23.27 4.94
CA THR A 241 14.16 24.14 5.95
C THR A 241 14.38 23.64 7.38
N LEU A 242 14.57 22.33 7.54
CA LEU A 242 14.82 21.71 8.84
C LEU A 242 16.31 21.52 9.13
N HIS A 243 17.19 21.75 8.14
CA HIS A 243 18.59 21.33 8.16
C HIS A 243 18.74 19.85 8.56
N PHE A 244 17.88 19.01 7.99
CA PHE A 244 17.77 17.60 8.34
C PHE A 244 17.78 16.72 7.08
N GLN A 245 18.48 15.60 7.15
CA GLN A 245 18.49 14.58 6.10
C GLN A 245 18.07 13.22 6.65
N SER A 246 17.19 12.52 5.95
CA SER A 246 16.86 11.12 6.23
C SER A 246 17.37 10.22 5.11
N ILE A 247 17.91 9.06 5.49
CA ILE A 247 18.31 7.98 4.60
C ILE A 247 17.42 6.77 4.95
N CYS A 248 16.55 6.40 4.03
CA CYS A 248 15.62 5.28 4.18
C CYS A 248 16.02 4.17 3.22
N THR A 249 16.22 2.97 3.74
CA THR A 249 16.53 1.78 2.96
C THR A 249 15.52 0.67 3.25
N THR A 250 15.25 -0.15 2.24
CA THR A 250 14.45 -1.36 2.40
C THR A 250 14.90 -2.42 1.40
N SER A 251 14.82 -3.69 1.80
CA SER A 251 15.34 -4.82 1.03
C SER A 251 14.59 -6.12 1.32
N MET A 252 14.28 -6.89 0.29
CA MET A 252 13.78 -8.26 0.43
C MET A 252 14.90 -9.31 0.42
N LEU A 253 16.17 -8.89 0.30
CA LEU A 253 17.31 -9.81 0.21
C LEU A 253 17.96 -10.10 1.57
N HIS A 254 17.79 -9.21 2.54
CA HIS A 254 18.51 -9.27 3.80
C HIS A 254 17.63 -8.82 4.95
N ARG A 255 17.75 -9.52 6.07
CA ARG A 255 17.08 -9.14 7.31
C ARG A 255 17.82 -8.02 8.01
N THR A 256 17.14 -6.90 8.28
CA THR A 256 17.69 -5.81 9.10
C THR A 256 18.00 -6.30 10.51
N THR A 257 19.08 -5.78 11.09
CA THR A 257 19.41 -6.03 12.49
C THR A 257 18.35 -5.45 13.43
N LYS A 258 18.35 -5.85 14.71
CA LYS A 258 17.40 -5.29 15.69
C LYS A 258 17.54 -3.78 15.89
N ASP A 259 18.71 -3.21 15.61
CA ASP A 259 19.01 -1.78 15.64
C ASP A 259 18.77 -1.21 14.23
N PHE A 260 17.51 -0.87 13.92
CA PHE A 260 17.12 -0.57 12.54
C PHE A 260 17.09 0.93 12.22
N CYS A 261 16.99 1.81 13.22
CA CYS A 261 16.92 3.26 13.00
C CYS A 261 17.86 4.02 13.94
N ARG A 262 18.58 5.02 13.43
CA ARG A 262 19.47 5.89 14.20
C ARG A 262 19.19 7.35 13.89
N VAL A 263 18.88 8.14 14.92
CA VAL A 263 18.75 9.59 14.88
C VAL A 263 20.01 10.21 15.45
N GLU A 264 20.60 11.16 14.73
CA GLU A 264 21.86 11.82 15.09
C GLU A 264 21.64 13.31 15.34
N GLY A 265 22.28 13.82 16.39
CA GLY A 265 22.26 15.23 16.76
C GLY A 265 23.59 15.70 17.32
N GLU A 266 23.68 16.99 17.60
CA GLU A 266 24.91 17.67 18.05
C GLU A 266 25.57 17.04 19.29
N LYS A 267 24.75 16.47 20.19
CA LYS A 267 25.19 15.94 21.49
C LYS A 267 25.16 14.42 21.57
N GLY A 268 24.86 13.69 20.48
CA GLY A 268 24.83 12.23 20.50
C GLY A 268 23.92 11.60 19.46
N SER A 269 23.49 10.38 19.72
CA SER A 269 22.51 9.66 18.88
C SER A 269 21.51 8.87 19.71
N ILE A 270 20.35 8.60 19.13
CA ILE A 270 19.38 7.63 19.66
C ILE A 270 19.20 6.54 18.61
N VAL A 271 19.33 5.28 19.01
CA VAL A 271 18.96 4.13 18.20
C VAL A 271 17.57 3.67 18.61
N VAL A 272 16.70 3.45 17.63
CA VAL A 272 15.44 2.74 17.77
C VAL A 272 15.67 1.32 17.30
N GLY A 273 15.24 0.36 18.10
CA GLY A 273 15.33 -1.04 17.75
C GLY A 273 14.15 -1.87 18.27
N GLY A 274 14.09 -3.12 17.83
CA GLY A 274 12.96 -4.02 18.11
C GLY A 274 13.03 -5.28 17.25
N ASP A 275 11.87 -5.92 17.08
CA ASP A 275 11.77 -7.12 16.22
C ASP A 275 11.77 -6.75 14.73
N ALA A 276 11.28 -5.56 14.39
CA ALA A 276 11.27 -4.99 13.05
C ALA A 276 11.03 -3.47 13.13
N ALA A 277 11.28 -2.73 12.04
CA ALA A 277 10.97 -1.29 11.99
C ALA A 277 9.48 -0.99 12.18
N SER A 278 8.60 -1.96 11.86
CA SER A 278 7.17 -1.89 12.12
C SER A 278 6.77 -2.22 13.57
N LYS A 279 7.62 -2.94 14.31
CA LYS A 279 7.41 -3.40 15.69
C LYS A 279 8.61 -3.01 16.59
N PRO A 280 8.75 -1.72 16.91
CA PRO A 280 9.80 -1.21 17.80
C PRO A 280 9.62 -1.74 19.24
N GLY A 281 10.72 -1.90 19.97
CA GLY A 281 10.72 -2.41 21.35
C GLY A 281 11.70 -1.74 22.29
N PHE A 282 12.71 -1.01 21.79
CA PHE A 282 13.68 -0.33 22.65
C PHE A 282 14.29 0.92 22.04
N LEU A 283 14.78 1.79 22.92
CA LEU A 283 15.63 2.92 22.58
C LEU A 283 17.00 2.77 23.24
N ILE A 284 18.06 3.12 22.52
CA ILE A 284 19.41 3.25 23.06
C ILE A 284 19.86 4.70 22.86
N ILE A 285 20.04 5.42 23.97
CA ILE A 285 20.53 6.79 23.97
C ILE A 285 22.05 6.75 24.13
N ARG A 286 22.77 7.38 23.20
CA ARG A 286 24.23 7.46 23.17
C ARG A 286 24.68 8.92 23.19
N PRO A 287 24.81 9.54 24.37
CA PRO A 287 25.35 10.90 24.50
C PRO A 287 26.83 10.95 24.13
N LYS A 288 27.30 12.09 23.63
CA LYS A 288 28.73 12.31 23.36
C LYS A 288 29.49 12.46 24.68
N GLY A 289 30.36 11.49 24.98
CA GLY A 289 31.16 11.50 26.21
C GLY A 289 30.39 11.15 27.49
N GLY A 290 29.19 10.57 27.35
CA GLY A 290 28.38 10.07 28.47
C GLY A 290 28.14 8.56 28.37
N GLU A 291 27.46 8.02 29.38
CA GLU A 291 27.09 6.60 29.40
C GLU A 291 25.89 6.31 28.49
N GLU A 292 25.94 5.15 27.83
CA GLU A 292 24.83 4.63 27.04
C GLU A 292 23.67 4.23 27.97
N LYS A 293 22.45 4.63 27.61
CA LYS A 293 21.24 4.26 28.34
C LYS A 293 20.26 3.53 27.43
N ARG A 294 19.82 2.35 27.85
CA ARG A 294 18.80 1.55 27.15
C ARG A 294 17.45 1.66 27.88
N ILE A 295 16.38 1.82 27.10
CA ILE A 295 15.00 1.86 27.57
C ILE A 295 14.23 0.77 26.82
N GLU A 296 13.68 -0.19 27.54
CA GLU A 296 12.83 -1.25 27.00
C GLU A 296 11.36 -0.85 27.08
N PHE A 297 10.58 -1.25 26.08
CA PHE A 297 9.14 -1.03 26.03
C PHE A 297 8.46 -2.38 25.93
N ASP A 298 7.70 -2.74 26.96
CA ASP A 298 6.86 -3.92 26.90
C ASP A 298 5.64 -3.65 26.01
N SER A 299 5.37 -4.57 25.09
CA SER A 299 4.22 -4.53 24.21
C SER A 299 3.70 -5.95 24.05
N PRO A 300 2.89 -6.44 25.01
CA PRO A 300 2.30 -7.77 24.94
C PRO A 300 1.57 -7.96 23.60
N GLY A 301 1.71 -9.13 22.97
CA GLY A 301 1.11 -9.38 21.66
C GLY A 301 1.88 -8.76 20.49
N TRP A 302 1.15 -8.31 19.47
CA TRP A 302 1.72 -7.66 18.30
C TRP A 302 1.80 -6.14 18.44
N GLY A 303 0.80 -5.51 19.07
CA GLY A 303 0.65 -4.05 19.24
C GLY A 303 -0.53 -3.43 18.47
N PHE A 304 -1.32 -4.22 17.74
CA PHE A 304 -2.46 -3.71 16.93
C PHE A 304 -3.58 -3.11 17.79
N TYR A 305 -3.68 -3.50 19.06
CA TYR A 305 -4.66 -2.91 19.96
C TYR A 305 -4.39 -1.43 20.26
N TYR A 306 -3.16 -0.92 20.11
CA TYR A 306 -2.87 0.49 20.37
C TYR A 306 -3.60 1.40 19.37
N GLU A 307 -3.56 1.06 18.09
CA GLU A 307 -4.30 1.80 17.06
C GLU A 307 -5.80 1.55 17.16
N ALA A 308 -6.24 0.33 17.51
CA ALA A 308 -7.65 0.02 17.68
C ALA A 308 -8.28 0.76 18.87
N ASP A 309 -7.57 0.89 19.99
CA ASP A 309 -7.98 1.70 21.15
C ASP A 309 -8.05 3.19 20.77
N ALA A 310 -7.08 3.69 20.00
CA ALA A 310 -7.08 5.08 19.53
C ALA A 310 -8.28 5.37 18.62
N VAL A 311 -8.60 4.45 17.70
CA VAL A 311 -9.80 4.53 16.85
C VAL A 311 -11.06 4.54 17.70
N ALA A 312 -11.18 3.65 18.68
CA ALA A 312 -12.35 3.61 19.55
C ALA A 312 -12.54 4.92 20.32
N GLU A 313 -11.46 5.51 20.82
CA GLU A 313 -11.52 6.80 21.51
C GLU A 313 -11.93 7.95 20.58
N ASP A 314 -11.42 7.99 19.34
CA ASP A 314 -11.81 9.01 18.36
C ASP A 314 -13.28 8.89 17.96
N LEU A 315 -13.76 7.67 17.70
CA LEU A 315 -15.17 7.42 17.40
C LEU A 315 -16.07 7.82 18.57
N ARG A 316 -15.67 7.51 19.81
CA ARG A 316 -16.39 7.93 21.02
C ARG A 316 -16.47 9.45 21.14
N ARG A 317 -15.45 10.17 20.67
CA ARG A 317 -15.40 11.64 20.62
C ARG A 317 -16.09 12.24 19.38
N GLY A 318 -16.64 11.42 18.49
CA GLY A 318 -17.28 11.86 17.25
C GLY A 318 -16.30 12.45 16.23
N ARG A 319 -15.02 12.08 16.31
CA ARG A 319 -14.00 12.48 15.32
C ARG A 319 -14.11 11.62 14.06
N ILE A 320 -13.72 12.19 12.92
CA ILE A 320 -13.73 11.53 11.61
C ILE A 320 -12.32 11.23 11.06
N GLU A 321 -11.28 11.60 11.80
CA GLU A 321 -9.89 11.24 11.55
C GLU A 321 -9.10 11.27 12.86
N ASN A 322 -7.94 10.61 12.88
CA ASN A 322 -7.09 10.49 14.05
C ASN A 322 -6.00 11.57 14.08
N GLU A 323 -5.63 12.07 15.26
CA GLU A 323 -4.61 13.12 15.41
C GLU A 323 -3.16 12.61 15.27
N ILE A 324 -2.91 11.34 15.59
CA ILE A 324 -1.59 10.69 15.47
C ILE A 324 -1.33 10.24 14.02
N MET A 325 -2.38 9.78 13.34
CA MET A 325 -2.39 9.39 11.92
C MET A 325 -3.46 10.17 11.13
N PRO A 326 -3.25 11.48 10.90
CA PRO A 326 -4.20 12.31 10.16
C PRO A 326 -4.18 11.96 8.67
N LEU A 327 -5.30 12.17 7.97
CA LEU A 327 -5.45 11.77 6.57
C LEU A 327 -4.49 12.52 5.63
N ASN A 328 -4.11 13.74 5.99
CA ASN A 328 -3.10 14.52 5.26
C ASN A 328 -1.70 13.87 5.32
N GLU A 329 -1.40 13.12 6.38
CA GLU A 329 -0.14 12.42 6.55
C GLU A 329 -0.10 11.16 5.69
N SER A 330 -1.20 10.40 5.61
CA SER A 330 -1.34 9.29 4.65
C SER A 330 -1.11 9.77 3.23
N LEU A 331 -1.77 10.87 2.85
CA LEU A 331 -1.58 11.47 1.53
C LEU A 331 -0.14 11.93 1.29
N ARG A 332 0.50 12.54 2.29
CA ARG A 332 1.90 12.96 2.19
C ARG A 332 2.84 11.77 2.04
N MET A 333 2.68 10.72 2.84
CA MET A 333 3.47 9.48 2.75
C MET A 333 3.34 8.87 1.36
N MET A 334 2.13 8.80 0.83
CA MET A 334 1.90 8.26 -0.49
C MET A 334 2.56 9.12 -1.58
N LYS A 335 2.47 10.46 -1.50
CA LYS A 335 3.19 11.36 -2.42
C LYS A 335 4.70 11.18 -2.39
N LEU A 336 5.28 10.89 -1.21
CA LEU A 336 6.71 10.56 -1.11
C LEU A 336 7.03 9.24 -1.82
N MET A 337 6.21 8.21 -1.61
CA MET A 337 6.40 6.92 -2.28
C MET A 337 6.20 7.05 -3.80
N ASP A 338 5.20 7.79 -4.26
CA ASP A 338 4.97 8.08 -5.70
C ASP A 338 6.19 8.75 -6.33
N GLU A 339 6.77 9.76 -5.69
CA GLU A 339 7.99 10.42 -6.19
C GLU A 339 9.18 9.45 -6.24
N ILE A 340 9.37 8.64 -5.19
CA ILE A 340 10.43 7.62 -5.14
C ILE A 340 10.24 6.59 -6.28
N ARG A 341 9.02 6.13 -6.52
CA ARG A 341 8.68 5.21 -7.63
C ARG A 341 8.91 5.87 -8.99
N ALA A 342 8.46 7.11 -9.16
CA ALA A 342 8.56 7.85 -10.41
C ALA A 342 10.03 8.07 -10.85
N GLN A 343 10.93 8.38 -9.91
CA GLN A 343 12.37 8.52 -10.20
C GLN A 343 13.00 7.23 -10.75
N ASN A 344 12.41 6.08 -10.47
CA ASN A 344 12.93 4.76 -10.86
C ASN A 344 12.09 4.05 -11.93
N GLY A 345 11.00 4.68 -12.39
CA GLY A 345 10.11 4.11 -13.40
C GLY A 345 9.20 2.96 -12.91
N LEU A 346 9.05 2.77 -11.59
CA LEU A 346 8.13 1.78 -11.04
C LEU A 346 6.68 2.26 -11.20
N LYS A 347 5.88 1.53 -11.97
CA LYS A 347 4.44 1.79 -12.16
C LYS A 347 3.62 0.56 -11.84
N TYR A 348 2.47 0.78 -11.22
CA TYR A 348 1.44 -0.24 -11.04
C TYR A 348 0.29 -0.04 -12.02
N LYS A 349 -0.59 -1.03 -12.12
CA LYS A 349 -1.79 -0.97 -12.98
C LYS A 349 -2.65 0.26 -12.70
N ALA A 350 -2.82 0.62 -11.42
CA ALA A 350 -3.59 1.80 -11.00
C ALA A 350 -3.05 3.12 -11.61
N ASP A 351 -1.73 3.25 -11.76
CA ASP A 351 -1.11 4.43 -12.37
C ASP A 351 -1.46 4.53 -13.87
N LEU A 352 -1.59 3.39 -14.56
CA LEU A 352 -1.98 3.35 -15.98
C LEU A 352 -3.44 3.77 -16.20
N LEU A 353 -4.33 3.33 -15.29
CA LEU A 353 -5.74 3.73 -15.33
C LEU A 353 -5.90 5.24 -15.09
N GLU A 354 -5.04 5.82 -14.24
CA GLU A 354 -4.99 7.27 -14.05
C GLU A 354 -4.50 8.00 -15.30
N ASP A 355 -3.40 7.54 -15.93
CA ASP A 355 -2.88 8.12 -17.17
C ASP A 355 -3.97 8.14 -18.27
N ALA A 356 -4.76 7.08 -18.38
CA ALA A 356 -5.90 6.98 -19.31
C ALA A 356 -7.04 7.98 -18.99
N ARG A 357 -7.45 8.11 -17.72
CA ARG A 357 -8.46 9.09 -17.31
C ARG A 357 -7.99 10.53 -17.57
N LYS A 358 -6.73 10.83 -17.27
CA LYS A 358 -6.14 12.14 -17.53
C LYS A 358 -6.08 12.48 -19.02
N ALA A 359 -5.81 11.51 -19.88
CA ALA A 359 -5.88 11.70 -21.32
C ALA A 359 -7.29 12.17 -21.77
N THR A 360 -8.33 11.66 -21.12
CA THR A 360 -9.72 12.09 -21.33
C THR A 360 -9.92 13.55 -20.90
N GLU A 361 -9.43 13.93 -19.72
CA GLU A 361 -9.50 15.31 -19.21
C GLU A 361 -8.78 16.33 -20.11
N VAL A 362 -7.67 15.92 -20.73
CA VAL A 362 -6.89 16.76 -21.66
C VAL A 362 -7.56 16.87 -23.03
N GLY A 363 -8.53 15.99 -23.35
CA GLY A 363 -9.30 16.04 -24.59
C GLY A 363 -8.58 15.45 -25.80
N VAL A 364 -7.70 14.47 -25.61
CA VAL A 364 -7.15 13.70 -26.75
C VAL A 364 -8.25 12.85 -27.39
N GLN A 365 -8.09 12.43 -28.65
CA GLN A 365 -9.10 11.63 -29.35
C GLN A 365 -8.99 10.13 -29.07
N GLY A 366 -7.82 9.67 -28.61
CA GLY A 366 -7.56 8.26 -28.38
C GLY A 366 -6.20 8.02 -27.77
N ILE A 367 -6.01 6.80 -27.26
CA ILE A 367 -4.76 6.34 -26.66
C ILE A 367 -4.34 5.01 -27.26
N VAL A 368 -3.02 4.81 -27.37
CA VAL A 368 -2.45 3.54 -27.82
C VAL A 368 -1.98 2.75 -26.59
N VAL A 369 -2.64 1.63 -26.30
CA VAL A 369 -2.23 0.72 -25.23
C VAL A 369 -1.13 -0.18 -25.76
N SER A 370 0.11 0.09 -25.35
CA SER A 370 1.30 -0.58 -25.89
C SER A 370 2.42 -0.76 -24.85
N ASN A 371 3.21 -1.80 -25.05
CA ASN A 371 4.51 -2.02 -24.40
C ASN A 371 5.68 -1.89 -25.38
N HIS A 372 5.45 -1.34 -26.58
CA HIS A 372 6.42 -1.20 -27.67
C HIS A 372 7.19 -2.51 -28.02
N GLY A 373 6.55 -3.67 -27.85
CA GLY A 373 7.14 -4.96 -28.16
C GLY A 373 7.91 -5.61 -26.99
N GLY A 374 7.62 -5.17 -25.77
CA GLY A 374 7.91 -5.90 -24.52
C GLY A 374 9.37 -5.95 -24.07
N ARG A 375 10.30 -5.35 -24.81
CA ARG A 375 11.76 -5.42 -24.52
C ARG A 375 12.34 -4.23 -23.78
N GLN A 376 11.57 -3.19 -23.51
CA GLN A 376 12.06 -1.97 -22.84
C GLN A 376 11.66 -1.92 -21.36
N CYS A 377 10.73 -2.79 -20.95
CA CYS A 377 10.20 -2.88 -19.59
C CYS A 377 10.07 -4.36 -19.22
N ASP A 378 11.19 -5.05 -18.99
CA ASP A 378 11.16 -6.44 -18.51
C ASP A 378 10.39 -6.49 -17.17
N GLY A 379 9.36 -7.34 -17.10
CA GLY A 379 8.46 -7.45 -15.94
C GLY A 379 7.29 -6.45 -15.93
N GLY A 380 7.13 -5.59 -16.93
CA GLY A 380 5.96 -4.71 -17.05
C GLY A 380 4.67 -5.48 -17.34
N VAL A 381 3.52 -4.94 -16.91
CA VAL A 381 2.20 -5.55 -17.15
C VAL A 381 1.94 -5.69 -18.65
N GLY A 382 1.41 -6.85 -19.06
CA GLY A 382 1.04 -7.10 -20.44
C GLY A 382 -0.04 -6.13 -20.92
N SER A 383 0.14 -5.53 -22.10
CA SER A 383 -0.82 -4.56 -22.64
C SER A 383 -2.23 -5.13 -22.86
N LEU A 384 -2.36 -6.45 -23.06
CA LEU A 384 -3.65 -7.10 -23.21
C LEU A 384 -4.36 -7.26 -21.85
N ASP A 385 -3.59 -7.44 -20.77
CA ASP A 385 -4.10 -7.64 -19.41
C ASP A 385 -4.61 -6.32 -18.78
N THR A 386 -4.14 -5.18 -19.29
CA THR A 386 -4.61 -3.85 -18.89
C THR A 386 -5.72 -3.30 -19.78
N LEU A 387 -5.88 -3.84 -20.98
CA LEU A 387 -6.79 -3.31 -21.99
C LEU A 387 -8.25 -3.17 -21.51
N PRO A 388 -8.89 -4.19 -20.90
CA PRO A 388 -10.31 -4.08 -20.51
C PRO A 388 -10.55 -2.98 -19.48
N GLU A 389 -9.67 -2.88 -18.48
CA GLU A 389 -9.83 -1.88 -17.43
C GLU A 389 -9.54 -0.47 -17.92
N ILE A 390 -8.62 -0.31 -18.89
CA ILE A 390 -8.41 0.98 -19.55
C ILE A 390 -9.65 1.38 -20.33
N VAL A 391 -10.25 0.45 -21.09
CA VAL A 391 -11.51 0.68 -21.82
C VAL A 391 -12.61 1.09 -20.84
N ASP A 392 -12.79 0.36 -19.73
CA ASP A 392 -13.78 0.68 -18.70
C ASP A 392 -13.52 2.04 -18.04
N ALA A 393 -12.24 2.40 -17.83
CA ALA A 393 -11.86 3.65 -17.16
C ALA A 393 -12.17 4.90 -18.00
N VAL A 394 -12.13 4.81 -19.33
CA VAL A 394 -12.38 5.95 -20.22
C VAL A 394 -13.77 5.90 -20.86
N GLY A 395 -14.38 4.72 -20.95
CA GLY A 395 -15.63 4.49 -21.66
C GLY A 395 -15.56 4.91 -23.13
N ASP A 396 -16.65 5.48 -23.65
CA ASP A 396 -16.74 5.94 -25.05
C ASP A 396 -16.04 7.29 -25.29
N GLN A 397 -15.31 7.83 -24.31
CA GLN A 397 -14.70 9.16 -24.43
C GLN A 397 -13.42 9.17 -25.28
N LEU A 398 -12.73 8.03 -25.42
CA LEU A 398 -11.49 7.90 -26.17
C LEU A 398 -11.52 6.67 -27.10
N GLU A 399 -10.94 6.81 -28.28
CA GLU A 399 -10.64 5.67 -29.15
C GLU A 399 -9.46 4.87 -28.59
N ILE A 400 -9.68 3.60 -28.24
CA ILE A 400 -8.64 2.71 -27.71
C ILE A 400 -7.99 1.91 -28.83
N ILE A 401 -6.70 2.15 -29.06
CA ILE A 401 -5.90 1.44 -30.05
C ILE A 401 -4.98 0.45 -29.32
N PHE A 402 -5.02 -0.82 -29.70
CA PHE A 402 -4.15 -1.84 -29.10
C PHE A 402 -2.88 -2.06 -29.94
N ASN A 403 -1.71 -2.07 -29.29
CA ASN A 403 -0.46 -2.45 -29.93
C ASN A 403 0.44 -3.27 -29.02
N SER A 404 0.33 -4.59 -29.10
CA SER A 404 1.28 -5.48 -28.44
C SER A 404 1.26 -6.86 -29.08
N GLY A 405 2.45 -7.42 -29.34
CA GLY A 405 2.65 -8.86 -29.51
C GLY A 405 1.92 -9.61 -30.63
N VAL A 406 1.02 -8.98 -31.40
CA VAL A 406 0.11 -9.61 -32.39
C VAL A 406 0.86 -10.56 -33.34
N ARG A 407 0.51 -11.85 -33.32
CA ARG A 407 1.11 -12.88 -34.20
C ARG A 407 0.13 -13.49 -35.17
N CYS A 408 -1.14 -13.54 -34.82
CA CYS A 408 -2.18 -14.16 -35.63
C CYS A 408 -3.49 -13.34 -35.61
N GLY A 409 -4.45 -13.70 -36.45
CA GLY A 409 -5.74 -13.01 -36.50
C GLY A 409 -6.55 -13.20 -35.21
N MET A 410 -6.40 -14.34 -34.53
CA MET A 410 -7.05 -14.55 -33.22
C MET A 410 -6.60 -13.55 -32.15
N ASP A 411 -5.35 -13.06 -32.20
CA ASP A 411 -4.90 -12.02 -31.27
C ASP A 411 -5.61 -10.68 -31.55
N ILE A 412 -5.88 -10.38 -32.82
CA ILE A 412 -6.64 -9.20 -33.25
C ILE A 412 -8.08 -9.32 -32.72
N VAL A 413 -8.74 -10.47 -32.94
CA VAL A 413 -10.11 -10.71 -32.49
C VAL A 413 -10.23 -10.58 -30.97
N LYS A 414 -9.27 -11.12 -30.20
CA LYS A 414 -9.25 -10.96 -28.74
C LYS A 414 -9.16 -9.49 -28.33
N ALA A 415 -8.22 -8.73 -28.88
CA ALA A 415 -8.08 -7.32 -28.52
C ALA A 415 -9.34 -6.49 -28.86
N LEU A 416 -9.97 -6.74 -30.01
CA LEU A 416 -11.23 -6.11 -30.39
C LEU A 416 -12.36 -6.49 -29.43
N ALA A 417 -12.48 -7.77 -29.07
CA ALA A 417 -13.49 -8.26 -28.12
C ALA A 417 -13.32 -7.68 -26.70
N LEU A 418 -12.08 -7.33 -26.33
CA LEU A 418 -11.76 -6.65 -25.07
C LEU A 418 -11.93 -5.12 -25.14
N GLY A 419 -12.47 -4.58 -26.25
CA GLY A 419 -12.87 -3.18 -26.36
C GLY A 419 -11.92 -2.28 -27.15
N ALA A 420 -10.82 -2.81 -27.72
CA ALA A 420 -10.02 -2.03 -28.66
C ALA A 420 -10.83 -1.73 -29.93
N LYS A 421 -10.67 -0.52 -30.45
CA LYS A 421 -11.29 -0.05 -31.70
C LYS A 421 -10.41 -0.34 -32.91
N MET A 422 -9.10 -0.45 -32.68
CA MET A 422 -8.11 -0.73 -33.71
C MET A 422 -6.95 -1.54 -33.13
N VAL A 423 -6.37 -2.42 -33.95
CA VAL A 423 -5.21 -3.24 -33.57
C VAL A 423 -4.04 -2.99 -34.52
N LEU A 424 -2.92 -2.53 -33.96
CA LEU A 424 -1.68 -2.34 -34.71
C LEU A 424 -0.89 -3.66 -34.73
N ILE A 425 -0.72 -4.24 -35.93
CA ILE A 425 -0.08 -5.56 -36.12
C ILE A 425 1.44 -5.55 -35.87
N GLY A 426 2.08 -4.38 -35.81
CA GLY A 426 3.52 -4.27 -35.52
C GLY A 426 4.42 -4.74 -36.67
N ARG A 427 5.46 -5.53 -36.37
CA ARG A 427 6.51 -5.94 -37.33
C ARG A 427 6.27 -7.17 -38.23
N PRO A 428 5.21 -8.02 -38.10
CA PRO A 428 5.04 -9.20 -38.94
C PRO A 428 5.23 -8.95 -40.44
N PHE A 429 4.71 -7.83 -40.96
CA PHE A 429 4.85 -7.49 -42.39
C PHE A 429 6.31 -7.23 -42.80
N VAL A 430 7.17 -6.76 -41.90
CA VAL A 430 8.59 -6.50 -42.16
C VAL A 430 9.31 -7.82 -42.45
N TRP A 431 8.96 -8.90 -41.74
CA TRP A 431 9.52 -10.22 -42.02
C TRP A 431 9.09 -10.75 -43.38
N GLY A 432 7.81 -10.55 -43.74
CA GLY A 432 7.31 -10.84 -45.10
C GLY A 432 8.09 -10.06 -46.16
N LEU A 433 8.29 -8.75 -45.93
CA LEU A 433 9.06 -7.88 -46.82
C LEU A 433 10.49 -8.40 -47.03
N SER A 434 11.17 -8.84 -45.97
CA SER A 434 12.55 -9.37 -46.07
C SER A 434 12.64 -10.69 -46.83
N LEU A 435 11.60 -11.52 -46.80
CA LEU A 435 11.62 -12.86 -47.41
C LEU A 435 11.19 -12.85 -48.88
N ALA A 436 10.17 -12.07 -49.23
CA ALA A 436 9.57 -12.11 -50.57
C ALA A 436 9.10 -10.73 -51.05
N SER A 437 9.72 -9.65 -50.57
CA SER A 437 9.37 -8.28 -50.94
C SER A 437 7.86 -8.01 -50.78
N GLU A 438 7.22 -7.36 -51.75
CA GLU A 438 5.79 -7.06 -51.72
C GLU A 438 4.91 -8.32 -51.55
N GLU A 439 5.24 -9.43 -52.22
CA GLU A 439 4.48 -10.68 -52.12
C GLU A 439 4.47 -11.25 -50.71
N GLY A 440 5.61 -11.14 -50.00
CA GLY A 440 5.69 -11.55 -48.60
C GLY A 440 4.85 -10.68 -47.67
N VAL A 441 4.80 -9.36 -47.91
CA VAL A 441 3.89 -8.45 -47.17
C VAL A 441 2.43 -8.83 -47.42
N ARG A 442 2.05 -9.03 -48.70
CA ARG A 442 0.70 -9.43 -49.09
C ARG A 442 0.30 -10.76 -48.44
N HIS A 443 1.22 -11.74 -48.41
CA HIS A 443 0.97 -13.03 -47.77
C HIS A 443 0.68 -12.86 -46.28
N VAL A 444 1.52 -12.14 -45.52
CA VAL A 444 1.30 -11.90 -44.09
C VAL A 444 -0.06 -11.23 -43.82
N LEU A 445 -0.39 -10.18 -44.57
CA LEU A 445 -1.66 -9.48 -44.39
C LEU A 445 -2.87 -10.37 -44.74
N LYS A 446 -2.79 -11.17 -45.81
CA LYS A 446 -3.84 -12.13 -46.16
C LYS A 446 -4.03 -13.20 -45.09
N SER A 447 -2.95 -13.71 -44.51
CA SER A 447 -3.04 -14.71 -43.43
C SER A 447 -3.72 -14.14 -42.19
N LEU A 448 -3.35 -12.92 -41.77
CA LEU A 448 -4.01 -12.24 -40.65
C LEU A 448 -5.49 -11.97 -40.95
N LEU A 449 -5.81 -11.46 -42.14
CA LEU A 449 -7.19 -11.21 -42.55
C LEU A 449 -8.00 -12.51 -42.58
N GLY A 450 -7.47 -13.57 -43.17
CA GLY A 450 -8.16 -14.85 -43.32
C GLY A 450 -8.58 -15.48 -41.99
N GLU A 451 -7.85 -15.21 -40.91
CA GLU A 451 -8.22 -15.64 -39.55
C GLU A 451 -9.23 -14.70 -38.86
N VAL A 452 -9.27 -13.42 -39.22
CA VAL A 452 -10.20 -12.43 -38.65
C VAL A 452 -11.57 -12.48 -39.34
N SER A 453 -11.58 -12.67 -40.66
CA SER A 453 -12.81 -12.94 -41.40
C SER A 453 -13.27 -14.36 -41.09
N LEU A 454 -14.32 -14.48 -40.28
CA LEU A 454 -15.17 -15.68 -40.30
C LEU A 454 -15.50 -15.93 -41.78
N GLN A 455 -15.10 -17.07 -42.31
CA GLN A 455 -15.57 -17.51 -43.63
C GLN A 455 -17.10 -17.59 -43.52
N GLU A 456 -17.80 -16.65 -44.15
CA GLU A 456 -19.22 -16.78 -44.46
C GLU A 456 -19.47 -18.00 -45.35
#